data_AF-A0A2G6J069-F1
#
_entry.id   AF-A0A2G6J069-F1
#
_cell.length_a   1.000
_cell.length_b   1.000
_cell.length_c   1.000
_cell.angle_alpha   90.00
_cell.angle_beta   90.00
_cell.angle_gamma   90.00
#
_symmetry.space_group_name_H-M   'P 1'
#
loop_
_entity.id
_entity.type
_entity.pdbx_description
1 polymer ?
#
loop_
_entity_poly.entity_id
_entity_poly.type
_entity_poly.pdbx_seq_one_letter_code
_entity_poly.pdbx_strand_id
1 'polypeptide(L)' 'MKVDDQALGAVTLIGDYNWRKGPFWLSVCAFLFGRRQRYVHLNMRCTVAWWRNQPYLIWMREAK' A
#
# COMPACT_ATOMS: atom_id res chain seq x y z
N MET A 1 15.62 1.30 -14.10
CA MET A 1 14.27 1.87 -14.25
C MET A 1 13.96 2.62 -12.96
N LYS A 2 14.03 3.97 -12.94
CA LYS A 2 13.59 4.74 -11.76
C LYS A 2 12.09 4.51 -11.64
N VAL A 3 11.66 3.84 -10.58
CA VAL A 3 10.23 3.76 -10.27
C VAL A 3 9.79 5.20 -10.06
N ASP A 4 8.82 5.65 -10.85
CA ASP A 4 8.35 7.03 -10.81
C ASP A 4 7.79 7.33 -9.42
N ASP A 5 8.31 8.38 -8.79
CA ASP A 5 7.93 8.79 -7.44
C ASP A 5 6.42 9.14 -7.40
N GLN A 6 5.89 9.67 -8.52
CA GLN A 6 4.46 9.91 -8.68
C GLN A 6 3.64 8.62 -8.65
N ALA A 7 4.16 7.54 -9.26
CA ALA A 7 3.48 6.24 -9.26
C ALA A 7 3.45 5.63 -7.85
N LEU A 8 4.52 5.78 -7.05
CA LEU A 8 4.53 5.36 -5.65
C LEU A 8 3.56 6.18 -4.80
N GLY A 9 3.46 7.48 -5.05
CA GLY A 9 2.46 8.35 -4.44
C GLY A 9 1.03 7.87 -4.72
N ALA A 10 0.70 7.60 -5.99
CA ALA A 10 -0.61 7.08 -6.41
C ALA A 10 -0.95 5.74 -5.73
N VAL A 11 -0.01 4.80 -5.69
CA VAL A 11 -0.18 3.51 -5.01
C VAL A 11 -0.45 3.69 -3.51
N THR A 12 0.26 4.61 -2.86
CA THR A 12 0.06 4.91 -1.43
C THR A 12 -1.34 5.46 -1.19
N LEU A 13 -1.79 6.38 -2.03
CA LEU A 13 -3.07 7.09 -1.88
C LEU A 13 -4.27 6.15 -2.14
N ILE A 14 -4.21 5.36 -3.21
CA ILE A 14 -5.23 4.33 -3.50
C ILE A 14 -5.20 3.24 -2.42
N GLY A 15 -4.01 2.86 -1.96
CA GLY A 15 -3.83 1.88 -0.90
C GLY A 15 -4.51 2.31 0.41
N ASP A 16 -4.33 3.56 0.83
CA ASP A 16 -4.96 4.11 2.04
C ASP A 16 -6.49 4.18 1.88
N TYR A 17 -6.96 4.62 0.71
CA TYR A 17 -8.38 4.64 0.39
C TYR A 17 -9.01 3.24 0.51
N ASN A 18 -8.40 2.23 -0.12
CA ASN A 18 -8.89 0.86 -0.08
C ASN A 18 -8.85 0.27 1.33
N TRP A 19 -7.82 0.60 2.10
CA TRP A 19 -7.69 0.13 3.48
C TRP A 19 -8.74 0.72 4.42
N ARG A 20 -9.01 2.03 4.31
CA ARG A 20 -9.91 2.76 5.22
C ARG A 20 -11.38 2.74 4.79
N LYS A 21 -11.65 2.83 3.49
CA LYS A 21 -13.01 2.96 2.93
C LYS A 21 -13.48 1.71 2.19
N GLY A 22 -12.57 0.77 1.89
CA GLY A 22 -12.92 -0.47 1.22
C GLY A 22 -13.67 -1.46 2.12
N PRO A 23 -14.30 -2.50 1.55
CA PRO A 23 -14.93 -3.56 2.32
C PRO A 23 -13.94 -4.25 3.27
N PHE A 24 -14.31 -4.34 4.56
CA PHE A 24 -13.42 -4.86 5.60
C PHE A 24 -12.85 -6.26 5.29
N TRP A 25 -13.66 -7.16 4.73
CA TRP A 25 -13.19 -8.49 4.33
C TRP A 25 -12.13 -8.48 3.24
N LEU A 26 -12.17 -7.52 2.30
CA LEU A 26 -11.12 -7.42 1.30
C LEU A 26 -9.81 -6.92 1.92
N SER A 27 -9.87 -5.99 2.86
CA SER A 27 -8.70 -5.53 3.63
C SER A 27 -8.10 -6.68 4.45
N VAL A 28 -8.93 -7.51 5.08
CA VAL A 28 -8.46 -8.70 5.83
C VAL A 28 -7.85 -9.73 4.88
N CYS A 29 -8.48 -10.04 3.73
CA CYS A 29 -7.89 -10.94 2.73
C CYS A 29 -6.57 -10.39 2.18
N ALA A 30 -6.49 -9.10 1.89
CA ALA A 30 -5.26 -8.46 1.44
C ALA A 30 -4.17 -8.50 2.50
N PHE A 31 -4.54 -8.37 3.77
CA PHE A 31 -3.63 -8.53 4.88
C PHE A 31 -3.10 -9.98 4.98
N LEU A 32 -3.98 -10.98 4.94
CA LEU A 32 -3.56 -12.37 5.16
C LEU A 32 -2.89 -13.02 3.94
N PHE A 33 -3.39 -12.74 2.74
CA PHE A 33 -3.00 -13.45 1.50
C PHE A 33 -2.39 -12.55 0.44
N GLY A 34 -2.39 -11.23 0.63
CA GLY A 34 -1.85 -10.29 -0.35
C GLY A 34 -0.33 -10.27 -0.42
N ARG A 35 0.20 -10.05 -1.62
CA ARG A 35 1.64 -9.91 -1.85
C ARG A 35 2.14 -8.59 -1.25
N ARG A 36 3.07 -8.66 -0.30
CA ARG A 36 3.61 -7.47 0.36
C ARG A 36 4.66 -6.77 -0.51
N GLN A 37 4.48 -5.47 -0.72
CA GLN A 37 5.46 -4.57 -1.30
C GLN A 37 5.82 -3.49 -0.28
N ARG A 38 7.12 -3.33 -0.01
CA ARG A 38 7.65 -2.30 0.88
C ARG A 38 8.47 -1.33 0.06
N TYR A 39 8.26 -0.03 0.27
CA TYR A 39 9.03 1.02 -0.39
C TYR A 39 9.15 2.21 0.55
N VAL A 40 10.12 3.08 0.25
CA VAL A 40 10.27 4.38 0.92
C VAL A 40 9.88 5.44 -0.09
N HIS A 41 8.95 6.30 0.30
CA HIS A 41 8.47 7.43 -0.49
C HIS A 41 8.30 8.62 0.44
N LEU A 42 8.87 9.78 0.08
CA LEU A 42 8.84 11.00 0.90
C LEU A 42 9.29 10.78 2.36
N ASN A 43 10.40 10.05 2.58
CA ASN A 43 10.88 9.63 3.92
C ASN A 43 9.87 8.80 4.74
N MET A 44 8.83 8.26 4.11
CA MET A 44 7.88 7.35 4.73
C MET A 44 8.09 5.94 4.20
N ARG A 45 8.32 5.00 5.09
CA ARG A 45 8.33 3.57 4.79
C ARG A 45 6.89 3.06 4.74
N CYS A 46 6.41 2.84 3.52
CA CYS A 46 5.07 2.31 3.23
C CYS A 46 5.13 0.79 3.05
N THR A 47 4.14 0.09 3.60
CA THR A 47 3.90 -1.34 3.38
C THR A 47 2.52 -1.51 2.77
N VAL A 48 2.51 -1.88 1.50
CA VAL A 48 1.30 -2.14 0.73
C VAL A 48 1.15 -3.64 0.54
N ALA A 49 -0.06 -4.18 0.69
CA ALA A 49 -0.40 -5.50 0.16
C ALA A 49 -1.15 -5.37 -1.15
N TRP A 50 -0.78 -6.20 -2.11
CA TRP A 50 -1.50 -6.34 -3.36
C TRP A 50 -2.43 -7.54 -3.29
N TRP A 51 -3.72 -7.30 -3.50
CA TRP A 51 -4.74 -8.33 -3.55
C TRP A 51 -5.65 -8.10 -4.74
N ARG A 52 -5.78 -9.11 -5.63
CA ARG A 52 -6.56 -9.02 -6.87
C ARG A 52 -6.25 -7.74 -7.69
N ASN A 53 -4.96 -7.43 -7.87
CA ASN A 53 -4.46 -6.23 -8.56
C ASN A 53 -4.83 -4.87 -7.92
N GLN A 54 -5.32 -4.88 -6.67
CA GLN A 54 -5.62 -3.67 -5.91
C GLN A 54 -4.60 -3.49 -4.78
N PRO A 55 -4.06 -2.27 -4.58
CA PRO A 55 -3.18 -1.98 -3.46
C PRO A 55 -4.00 -1.70 -2.19
N TYR A 56 -3.46 -2.13 -1.04
CA TYR A 56 -3.99 -1.87 0.29
C TYR A 56 -2.85 -1.41 1.20
N LEU A 57 -2.92 -0.20 1.74
CA LEU A 57 -1.88 0.34 2.61
C LEU A 57 -2.08 -0.19 4.02
N ILE A 58 -1.24 -1.15 4.42
CA ILE A 58 -1.38 -1.85 5.70
C ILE A 58 -0.62 -1.12 6.80
N TRP A 59 0.54 -0.58 6.48
CA TRP A 59 1.40 0.07 7.44
C TRP A 59 2.17 1.22 6.82
N MET A 60 2.31 2.30 7.57
CA MET A 60 3.09 3.46 7.18
C MET A 60 3.82 3.99 8.41
N ARG A 61 5.13 4.20 8.29
CA ARG A 61 5.96 4.79 9.35
C ARG A 61 7.04 5.66 8.75
N GLU A 62 7.57 6.58 9.52
CA GLU A 62 8.74 7.36 9.13
C GLU A 62 9.96 6.45 8.94
N ALA A 63 10.74 6.72 7.89
CA ALA A 63 12.02 6.09 7.65
C ALA A 63 13.07 6.77 8.54
N LYS A 64 13.37 6.14 9.68
CA LYS A 64 14.52 6.49 10.52
C LYS A 64 15.85 6.33 9.79
#